data_AF-A0A645JZR2-F1
#
_entry.id   AF-A0A645JZR2-F1
#
_cell.length_a   1.000
_cell.length_b   1.000
_cell.length_c   1.000
_cell.angle_alpha   90.00
_cell.angle_beta   90.00
_cell.angle_gamma   90.00
#
_symmetry.space_group_name_H-M   'P 1'
#
loop_
_entity.id
_entity.type
_entity.pdbx_description
1 polymer ?
#
loop_
_entity_poly.entity_id
_entity_poly.type
_entity_poly.pdbx_seq_one_letter_code
_entity_poly.pdbx_strand_id
1 'polypeptide(L)'
;MLIILVIVGCLMDVISATVIFIPVMNPLATSIGLDPIHWGVIFSIMLVIGFITPPVGQVLFVTANASNIEYASLCKNIIPFCIASFIIIIALAYMPDVVMWLPRMFA
;
A
#
# COMPACT_ATOMS: atom_id res chain seq x y z
N MET A 1 -7.13 -3.81 9.94
CA MET A 1 -7.27 -3.46 8.51
C MET A 1 -5.91 -3.39 7.82
N LEU A 2 -4.98 -2.56 8.29
CA LEU A 2 -3.67 -2.35 7.66
C LEU A 2 -2.83 -3.64 7.49
N ILE A 3 -2.81 -4.55 8.48
CA ILE A 3 -2.05 -5.81 8.40
C ILE A 3 -2.61 -6.76 7.33
N ILE A 4 -3.93 -6.81 7.15
CA ILE A 4 -4.59 -7.64 6.13
C ILE A 4 -4.23 -7.15 4.73
N LEU A 5 -4.18 -5.82 4.54
CA LEU A 5 -3.82 -5.21 3.24
C LEU A 5 -2.39 -5.52 2.82
N VAL A 6 -1.46 -5.58 3.77
CA VAL A 6 -0.06 -5.98 3.50
C VAL A 6 0.00 -7.45 3.04
N ILE A 7 -0.73 -8.35 3.71
CA ILE A 7 -0.75 -9.78 3.34
C ILE A 7 -1.38 -9.97 1.94
N VAL A 8 -2.47 -9.26 1.66
CA VAL A 8 -3.14 -9.29 0.36
C VAL A 8 -2.24 -8.73 -0.75
N GLY A 9 -1.58 -7.59 -0.52
CA GLY A 9 -0.64 -7.01 -1.48
C GLY A 9 0.59 -7.88 -1.75
N CYS A 10 0.98 -8.73 -0.80
CA CYS A 10 2.05 -9.71 -1.02
C CYS A 10 1.60 -10.91 -1.89
N LEU A 11 0.33 -11.32 -1.84
CA LEU A 11 -0.15 -12.54 -2.51
C LEU A 11 -0.91 -12.27 -3.82
N MET A 12 -1.45 -11.08 -3.99
CA MET A 12 -2.33 -10.71 -5.09
C MET A 12 -1.77 -9.50 -5.83
N ASP A 13 -1.87 -9.52 -7.16
CA ASP A 13 -1.62 -8.36 -8.01
C ASP A 13 -2.47 -7.16 -7.56
N VAL A 14 -1.91 -5.94 -7.66
CA VAL A 14 -2.57 -4.68 -7.27
C VAL A 14 -3.94 -4.53 -7.91
N ILE A 15 -4.09 -4.89 -9.19
CA ILE A 15 -5.37 -4.77 -9.91
C ILE A 15 -6.39 -5.74 -9.33
N SER A 16 -6.02 -7.01 -9.18
CA SER A 16 -6.85 -8.07 -8.61
C SER A 16 -7.29 -7.74 -7.18
N ALA A 17 -6.36 -7.26 -6.35
CA ALA A 17 -6.64 -6.85 -4.97
C ALA A 17 -7.60 -5.65 -4.92
N THR A 18 -7.39 -4.65 -5.77
CA THR A 18 -8.23 -3.45 -5.83
C THR A 18 -9.67 -3.78 -6.21
N VAL A 19 -9.87 -4.59 -7.26
CA VAL A 19 -11.21 -4.97 -7.75
C VAL A 19 -12.01 -5.74 -6.70
N ILE A 20 -11.36 -6.60 -5.92
CA ILE A 20 -12.01 -7.45 -4.93
C ILE A 20 -12.20 -6.72 -3.60
N PHE A 21 -11.14 -6.11 -3.06
CA PHE A 21 -11.16 -5.57 -1.71
C PHE A 21 -11.78 -4.19 -1.61
N ILE A 22 -11.74 -3.34 -2.65
CA ILE A 22 -12.42 -2.04 -2.59
C ILE A 22 -13.91 -2.16 -2.27
N PRO A 23 -14.73 -2.90 -3.05
CA PRO A 23 -16.16 -2.97 -2.78
C PRO A 23 -16.50 -3.64 -1.45
N VAL A 24 -15.63 -4.53 -0.96
CA VAL A 24 -15.81 -5.23 0.33
C VAL A 24 -15.42 -4.35 1.52
N MET A 25 -14.32 -3.61 1.41
CA MET A 25 -13.75 -2.81 2.51
C MET A 25 -14.31 -1.40 2.58
N ASN A 26 -14.78 -0.83 1.46
CA ASN A 26 -15.41 0.49 1.43
C ASN A 26 -16.61 0.63 2.39
N PRO A 27 -17.60 -0.28 2.44
CA PRO A 27 -18.70 -0.19 3.40
C PRO A 27 -18.22 -0.34 4.86
N LEU A 28 -17.15 -1.10 5.09
CA LEU A 28 -16.54 -1.22 6.41
C LEU A 28 -15.87 0.09 6.83
N ALA A 29 -15.18 0.76 5.92
CA ALA A 29 -14.53 2.06 6.15
C ALA A 29 -15.55 3.18 6.38
N THR A 30 -16.63 3.23 5.60
CA THR A 30 -17.67 4.25 5.80
C THR A 30 -18.48 4.01 7.06
N SER A 31 -18.66 2.75 7.49
CA SER A 31 -19.35 2.43 8.74
C SER A 31 -18.62 2.90 10.00
N ILE A 32 -17.29 3.00 9.95
CA ILE A 32 -16.45 3.55 11.04
C ILE A 32 -16.29 5.08 10.94
N GLY A 33 -16.99 5.74 10.01
CA GLY A 33 -16.94 7.19 9.82
C GLY A 33 -15.70 7.71 9.10
N LEU A 34 -14.92 6.84 8.44
CA LEU A 34 -13.78 7.27 7.63
C LEU A 34 -14.26 7.90 6.33
N ASP A 35 -13.61 9.00 5.94
CA ASP A 35 -13.82 9.60 4.62
C ASP A 35 -13.41 8.59 3.51
N PRO A 36 -14.27 8.32 2.51
CA PRO A 36 -13.98 7.36 1.45
C PRO A 36 -12.74 7.68 0.62
N ILE A 37 -12.46 8.98 0.42
CA ILE A 37 -11.29 9.44 -0.35
C ILE A 37 -10.04 9.18 0.46
N HIS A 38 -10.02 9.59 1.74
CA HIS A 38 -8.89 9.32 2.62
C HIS A 38 -8.62 7.82 2.72
N TRP A 39 -9.67 7.03 2.90
CA TRP A 39 -9.57 5.58 2.95
C TRP A 39 -8.99 4.98 1.67
N GLY A 40 -9.48 5.42 0.50
CA GLY A 40 -8.99 4.96 -0.80
C GLY A 40 -7.51 5.23 -1.00
N VAL A 41 -7.04 6.42 -0.59
CA VAL A 41 -5.61 6.78 -0.66
C VAL A 41 -4.77 5.87 0.24
N ILE A 42 -5.18 5.67 1.50
CA ILE A 42 -4.47 4.79 2.43
C ILE A 42 -4.43 3.35 1.88
N PHE A 43 -5.55 2.86 1.34
CA PHE A 43 -5.66 1.55 0.74
C PHE A 43 -4.71 1.37 -0.45
N SER A 44 -4.69 2.31 -1.39
CA SER A 44 -3.82 2.26 -2.56
C SER A 44 -2.34 2.25 -2.17
N ILE A 45 -1.93 3.11 -1.24
CA ILE A 45 -0.54 3.16 -0.77
C ILE A 45 -0.17 1.86 -0.04
N MET A 46 -1.05 1.34 0.81
CA MET A 46 -0.85 0.07 1.51
C MET A 46 -0.64 -1.12 0.55
N LEU A 47 -1.42 -1.20 -0.53
CA LEU A 47 -1.25 -2.24 -1.54
C LEU A 47 0.12 -2.15 -2.22
N VAL A 48 0.54 -0.94 -2.61
CA VAL A 48 1.86 -0.72 -3.22
C VAL A 48 2.98 -1.07 -2.26
N ILE A 49 2.85 -0.74 -0.98
CA ILE A 49 3.81 -1.14 0.06
C ILE A 49 3.89 -2.66 0.17
N GLY A 50 2.76 -3.37 0.16
CA GLY A 50 2.74 -4.84 0.10
C GLY A 50 3.47 -5.39 -1.13
N PHE A 51 3.30 -4.73 -2.28
CA PHE A 51 3.92 -5.11 -3.55
C PHE A 51 5.46 -4.98 -3.59
N ILE A 52 6.01 -4.09 -2.77
CA ILE A 52 7.46 -3.90 -2.61
C ILE A 52 8.03 -4.56 -1.35
N THR A 53 7.20 -5.09 -0.45
CA THR A 53 7.69 -5.69 0.80
C THR A 53 8.19 -7.12 0.53
N PRO A 54 9.43 -7.47 0.92
CA PRO A 54 9.94 -8.84 0.80
C PRO A 54 9.10 -9.78 1.70
N PRO A 55 8.28 -10.67 1.10
CA PRO A 55 8.70 -12.02 0.74
C PRO A 55 8.37 -12.45 -0.72
N VAL A 56 7.45 -11.77 -1.39
CA VAL A 56 6.96 -12.11 -2.76
C VAL A 56 7.18 -10.96 -3.76
N GLY A 57 7.61 -9.78 -3.26
CA GLY A 57 7.61 -8.49 -3.96
C GLY A 57 7.74 -8.58 -5.47
N GLN A 58 6.59 -8.55 -6.17
CA GLN A 58 6.54 -8.82 -7.60
C GLN A 58 7.31 -7.74 -8.38
N VAL A 59 7.28 -6.50 -7.89
CA VAL A 59 8.10 -5.40 -8.42
C VAL A 59 9.58 -5.66 -8.18
N LEU A 60 9.98 -6.10 -6.98
CA LEU A 60 11.37 -6.47 -6.70
C LEU A 60 11.86 -7.60 -7.61
N PHE A 61 11.03 -8.60 -7.88
CA PHE A 61 11.35 -9.72 -8.76
C PHE A 61 11.56 -9.26 -10.21
N VAL A 62 10.64 -8.45 -10.74
CA VAL A 62 10.75 -7.89 -12.09
C VAL A 62 11.97 -6.98 -12.21
N THR A 63 12.23 -6.13 -11.22
CA THR A 63 13.40 -5.23 -11.20
C THR A 63 14.71 -5.99 -11.08
N ALA A 64 14.78 -7.04 -10.24
CA ALA A 64 15.97 -7.89 -10.12
C ALA A 64 16.31 -8.57 -11.45
N ASN A 65 15.30 -9.10 -12.15
CA ASN A 65 15.46 -9.73 -13.46
C ASN A 65 15.90 -8.71 -14.53
N ALA A 66 15.24 -7.55 -14.59
CA ALA A 66 15.60 -6.49 -15.54
C ALA A 66 17.01 -5.91 -15.30
N SER A 67 17.47 -5.89 -14.05
CA SER A 67 18.76 -5.29 -13.67
C SER A 67 19.91 -6.30 -13.56
N ASN A 68 19.66 -7.61 -13.76
CA ASN A 68 20.63 -8.69 -13.52
C ASN A 68 21.25 -8.68 -12.11
N ILE A 69 20.46 -8.29 -11.09
CA ILE A 69 20.89 -8.28 -9.69
C ILE A 69 20.23 -9.47 -8.99
N GLU A 70 20.97 -10.11 -8.08
CA GLU A 70 20.42 -11.20 -7.26
C GLU A 70 19.23 -10.71 -6.42
N TYR A 71 18.08 -11.37 -6.56
CA TYR A 71 16.84 -11.03 -5.86
C TYR A 71 17.04 -10.94 -4.33
N ALA A 72 17.78 -11.88 -3.74
CA ALA A 72 18.07 -11.90 -2.31
C ALA A 72 18.81 -10.63 -1.83
N SER A 73 19.75 -10.13 -2.64
CA SER A 73 20.49 -8.89 -2.35
C SER A 73 19.55 -7.68 -2.41
N LEU A 74 18.69 -7.61 -3.44
CA LEU A 74 17.73 -6.53 -3.61
C LEU A 74 16.68 -6.51 -2.48
N CYS A 75 16.18 -7.69 -2.08
CA CYS A 75 15.27 -7.84 -0.95
C CYS A 75 15.86 -7.36 0.37
N LYS A 76 17.18 -7.50 0.58
CA LYS A 76 17.83 -7.00 1.80
C LYS A 76 18.01 -5.49 1.75
N ASN A 77 18.33 -4.94 0.58
CA ASN A 77 18.58 -3.51 0.39
C ASN A 77 17.31 -2.65 0.42
N ILE A 78 16.14 -3.21 0.08
CA ILE A 78 14.86 -2.49 0.10
C ILE A 78 14.26 -2.35 1.51
N ILE A 79 14.68 -3.17 2.48
CA ILE A 79 14.17 -3.19 3.86
C ILE A 79 14.08 -1.78 4.49
N PRO A 80 15.15 -0.94 4.48
CA PRO A 80 15.06 0.41 5.04
C PRO A 80 13.98 1.26 4.35
N PHE A 81 13.76 1.09 3.06
CA PHE A 81 12.72 1.79 2.31
C PHE A 81 11.31 1.30 2.66
N CYS A 82 11.15 -0.02 2.85
CA CYS A 82 9.89 -0.59 3.34
C CYS A 82 9.56 -0.04 4.73
N ILE A 83 10.52 0.00 5.65
CA ILE A 83 10.33 0.54 7.00
C ILE A 83 9.92 2.02 6.94
N ALA A 84 10.62 2.84 6.15
CA ALA A 84 10.29 4.24 5.97
C ALA A 84 8.86 4.41 5.41
N SER A 85 8.48 3.59 4.43
CA SER A 85 7.13 3.61 3.84
C SER A 85 6.05 3.23 4.85
N PHE A 86 6.31 2.24 5.71
CA PHE A 86 5.42 1.87 6.80
C PHE A 86 5.25 2.98 7.85
N ILE A 87 6.32 3.70 8.18
CA ILE A 87 6.24 4.85 9.09
C ILE A 87 5.40 5.96 8.47
N ILE A 88 5.64 6.29 7.20
CA ILE A 88 4.92 7.35 6.49
C ILE A 88 3.44 7.01 6.40
N ILE A 89 3.06 5.79 6.03
CA ILE A 89 1.64 5.43 5.90
C ILE A 89 0.90 5.44 7.24
N ILE A 90 1.58 5.04 8.33
CA ILE A 90 1.02 5.16 9.68
C ILE A 90 0.80 6.63 10.02
N ALA A 91 1.79 7.50 9.76
CA ALA A 91 1.64 8.93 10.00
C ALA A 91 0.48 9.53 9.18
N LEU A 92 0.37 9.19 7.90
CA LEU A 92 -0.73 9.65 7.03
C LEU A 92 -2.10 9.14 7.48
N ALA A 93 -2.18 7.92 8.01
CA ALA A 93 -3.43 7.36 8.55
C ALA A 93 -3.94 8.12 9.78
N TYR A 94 -3.04 8.73 10.57
CA TYR A 94 -3.41 9.56 11.72
C TYR A 94 -3.54 11.06 11.39
N MET A 95 -3.07 11.49 10.22
CA MET A 95 -3.09 12.89 9.77
C MET A 95 -3.96 13.06 8.51
N PRO A 96 -5.28 12.88 8.61
CA PRO A 96 -6.17 12.91 7.44
C PRO A 96 -6.17 14.27 6.74
N ASP A 97 -5.95 15.38 7.46
CA ASP A 97 -5.92 16.71 6.86
C ASP A 97 -4.76 16.89 5.87
N VAL A 98 -3.63 16.20 6.06
CA VAL A 98 -2.51 16.24 5.10
C VAL A 98 -2.90 15.57 3.79
N VAL A 99 -3.60 14.44 3.88
CA VAL A 99 -4.06 13.67 2.71
C VAL A 99 -5.22 14.39 2.01
N MET A 100 -6.14 14.96 2.79
CA MET A 100 -7.37 15.58 2.30
C MET A 100 -7.18 17.05 1.92
N TRP A 101 -6.04 17.68 2.21
CA TRP A 101 -5.79 19.08 1.87
C TRP A 101 -5.98 19.34 0.37
N LEU A 102 -5.33 18.55 -0.49
CA LEU A 102 -5.45 18.71 -1.94
C LEU A 102 -6.85 18.33 -2.46
N PRO A 103 -7.46 17.19 -2.08
CA PRO A 103 -8.85 16.88 -2.42
C PRO A 103 -9.85 17.97 -2.05
N ARG A 104 -9.74 18.59 -0.86
CA ARG A 104 -10.62 19.68 -0.41
C ARG A 104 -10.47 20.97 -1.23
N MET A 105 -9.40 21.13 -2.00
CA MET A 105 -9.24 22.28 -2.90
C MET A 105 -9.97 22.12 -4.23
N PHE A 106 -10.27 20.89 -4.65
CA PHE A 106 -10.91 20.58 -5.93
C PHE A 106 -12.33 20.01 -5.79
N ALA A 107 -12.75 19.65 -4.57
CA ALA A 107 -14.10 19.24 -4.21
C ALA A 107 -14.93 20.42 -3.71
#